data_AF-A0A4R6FGC9-F1
#
_entry.id   AF-A0A4R6FGC9-F1
#
_cell.length_a   1.000
_cell.length_b   1.000
_cell.length_c   1.000
_cell.angle_alpha   90.00
_cell.angle_beta   90.00
_cell.angle_gamma   90.00
#
_symmetry.space_group_name_H-M   'P 1'
#
loop_
_entity.id
_entity.type
_entity.pdbx_description
1 polymer ?
#
loop_
_entity_poly.entity_id
_entity_poly.type
_entity_poly.pdbx_seq_one_letter_code
_entity_poly.pdbx_strand_id
1 'polypeptide(L)'
;MNLDFYNEEEFDKIFLSSSLSLLLKIEKNNSPNSLQRIKFHKLEKLARDLDNYNNGEIVRKEKKLFINYLKTIQSKSVSDLTLKELLELERDYLLPSIDGKLREIGYTTRNAWLIASIMVLPLDVFLLYFIGQYFFYIPVFSLYIAISSLVDRRKAKRENKLW
;
A
#
# COMPACT_ATOMS: atom_id res chain seq x y z
N MET A 1 16.48 19.99 0.53
CA MET A 1 16.70 19.65 1.95
C MET A 1 17.36 18.28 1.94
N ASN A 2 18.70 18.26 2.06
CA ASN A 2 19.41 17.01 2.34
C ASN A 2 19.04 16.63 3.76
N LEU A 3 18.44 15.46 3.91
CA LEU A 3 18.09 14.91 5.21
C LEU A 3 19.15 13.85 5.49
N ASP A 4 20.34 14.31 5.85
CA ASP A 4 21.41 13.45 6.35
C ASP A 4 21.12 13.22 7.83
N PHE A 5 20.34 12.18 8.10
CA PHE A 5 19.95 11.84 9.46
C PHE A 5 21.16 11.25 10.19
N TYR A 6 21.68 11.97 11.18
CA TYR A 6 22.82 11.54 12.00
C TYR A 6 22.44 10.42 12.99
N ASN A 7 21.15 10.26 13.31
CA ASN A 7 20.63 9.23 14.22
C ASN A 7 19.22 8.74 13.79
N GLU A 8 18.93 7.45 13.95
CA GLU A 8 17.64 6.83 13.63
C GLU A 8 16.49 7.33 14.52
N GLU A 9 16.76 7.61 15.80
CA GLU A 9 15.73 8.16 16.70
C GLU A 9 15.34 9.59 16.32
N GLU A 10 16.31 10.36 15.83
CA GLU A 10 16.06 11.71 15.34
C GLU A 10 15.25 11.67 14.05
N PHE A 11 15.57 10.74 13.14
CA PHE A 11 14.80 10.47 11.94
C PHE A 11 13.32 10.21 12.26
N ASP A 12 13.04 9.32 13.22
CA ASP A 12 11.66 8.98 13.60
C ASP A 12 10.90 10.20 14.11
N LYS A 13 11.54 11.07 14.91
CA LYS A 13 10.90 12.29 15.45
C LYS A 13 10.55 13.31 14.37
N ILE A 14 11.35 13.38 13.30
CA ILE A 14 11.18 14.38 12.24
C ILE A 14 10.55 13.81 10.97
N PHE A 15 10.23 12.51 10.94
CA PHE A 15 9.67 11.83 9.78
C PHE A 15 8.37 12.48 9.30
N LEU A 16 7.41 12.69 10.22
CA LEU A 16 6.11 13.23 9.87
C LEU A 16 6.23 14.66 9.34
N SER A 17 6.95 15.53 10.04
CA SER A 17 7.16 16.92 9.63
C SER A 17 7.88 17.01 8.28
N SER A 18 8.89 16.16 8.06
CA SER A 18 9.61 16.06 6.78
C SER A 18 8.68 15.61 5.65
N SER A 19 7.90 14.56 5.88
CA SER A 19 6.93 14.03 4.91
C SER A 19 5.88 15.05 4.52
N LEU A 20 5.27 15.73 5.49
CA LEU A 20 4.28 16.78 5.25
C LEU A 20 4.89 17.97 4.51
N SER A 21 6.13 18.35 4.82
CA SER A 21 6.83 19.43 4.11
C SER A 21 7.07 19.11 2.63
N LEU A 22 7.38 17.83 2.31
CA LEU A 22 7.55 17.37 0.93
C LEU A 22 6.21 17.32 0.21
N LEU A 23 5.16 16.81 0.87
CA LEU A 23 3.80 16.77 0.32
C LEU A 23 3.29 18.18 0.00
N LEU A 24 3.47 19.16 0.88
CA LEU A 24 3.10 20.56 0.62
C LEU A 24 3.83 21.15 -0.60
N LYS A 25 5.10 20.79 -0.81
CA LYS A 25 5.85 21.23 -2.00
C LYS A 25 5.32 20.57 -3.27
N ILE A 26 4.98 19.28 -3.20
CA ILE A 26 4.36 18.55 -4.32
C ILE A 26 3.01 19.18 -4.66
N GLU A 27 2.18 19.48 -3.65
CA GLU A 27 0.87 20.10 -3.82
C GLU A 27 0.97 21.47 -4.51
N LYS A 28 1.86 22.35 -4.03
CA LYS A 28 2.03 23.69 -4.60
C LYS A 28 2.55 23.70 -6.04
N ASN A 29 3.35 22.70 -6.41
CA ASN A 29 4.02 22.66 -7.71
C ASN A 29 3.24 21.89 -8.78
N ASN A 30 2.10 21.27 -8.44
CA ASN A 30 1.39 20.39 -9.35
C ASN A 30 -0.10 20.76 -9.46
N SER A 31 -0.66 20.54 -10.66
CA SER A 31 -2.09 20.72 -10.88
C SER A 31 -2.94 19.70 -10.10
N PRO A 32 -4.22 20.00 -9.82
CA PRO A 32 -5.13 19.05 -9.17
C PRO A 32 -5.22 17.69 -9.91
N ASN A 33 -5.17 17.70 -11.24
CA ASN A 33 -5.18 16.49 -12.06
C ASN A 33 -3.92 15.65 -11.83
N SER A 34 -2.76 16.29 -11.76
CA SER A 34 -1.49 15.62 -11.44
C SER A 34 -1.52 15.01 -10.04
N LEU A 35 -2.07 15.73 -9.05
CA LEU A 35 -2.21 15.26 -7.67
C LEU A 35 -3.14 14.05 -7.55
N GLN A 36 -4.21 14.00 -8.34
CA GLN A 36 -5.06 12.81 -8.43
C GLN A 36 -4.32 11.59 -8.99
N ARG A 37 -3.47 11.77 -10.01
CA ARG A 37 -2.70 10.67 -10.63
C ARG A 37 -1.78 9.97 -9.65
N ILE A 38 -1.18 10.71 -8.71
CA ILE A 38 -0.29 10.15 -7.66
C ILE A 38 -1.03 9.78 -6.39
N LYS A 39 -2.38 9.83 -6.40
CA LYS A 39 -3.23 9.51 -5.24
C LYS A 39 -2.83 10.35 -4.00
N PHE A 40 -2.59 11.66 -4.18
CA PHE A 40 -1.99 12.53 -3.15
C PHE A 40 -2.64 12.41 -1.76
N HIS A 41 -3.97 12.36 -1.69
CA HIS A 41 -4.71 12.20 -0.43
C HIS A 41 -4.33 10.90 0.32
N LYS A 42 -3.95 9.83 -0.39
CA LYS A 42 -3.53 8.56 0.20
C LYS A 42 -2.12 8.67 0.76
N LEU A 43 -1.25 9.45 0.13
CA LEU A 43 0.12 9.68 0.59
C LEU A 43 0.12 10.44 1.92
N GLU A 44 -0.76 11.44 2.07
CA GLU A 44 -0.87 12.17 3.33
C GLU A 44 -1.35 11.27 4.47
N LYS A 45 -2.34 10.42 4.20
CA LYS A 45 -2.78 9.41 5.17
C LYS A 45 -1.66 8.41 5.49
N LEU A 46 -0.97 7.91 4.46
CA LEU A 46 0.13 6.96 4.60
C LEU A 46 1.25 7.51 5.49
N ALA A 47 1.58 8.80 5.36
CA ALA A 47 2.57 9.45 6.22
C ALA A 47 2.17 9.41 7.70
N ARG A 48 0.90 9.72 8.00
CA ARG A 48 0.36 9.69 9.38
C ARG A 48 0.28 8.25 9.91
N ASP A 49 -0.18 7.32 9.08
CA ASP A 49 -0.28 5.92 9.46
C ASP A 49 1.12 5.37 9.76
N LEU A 50 2.14 5.63 8.92
CA LEU A 50 3.54 5.24 9.13
C LEU A 50 4.18 5.85 10.39
N ASP A 51 3.82 7.09 10.74
CA ASP A 51 4.34 7.77 11.93
C ASP A 51 3.81 7.15 13.23
N ASN A 52 2.54 6.73 13.23
CA ASN A 52 1.88 6.13 14.39
C ASN A 52 2.40 4.71 14.75
N TYR A 53 3.27 4.12 13.93
CA TYR A 53 3.80 2.78 14.21
C TYR A 53 4.97 2.77 15.18
N ASN A 54 5.09 1.65 15.87
CA ASN A 54 6.23 1.39 16.75
C ASN A 54 7.53 1.40 15.94
N ASN A 55 8.54 2.11 16.45
CA ASN A 55 9.79 2.44 15.75
C ASN A 55 10.75 1.25 15.69
N GLY A 56 10.35 0.18 15.01
CA GLY A 56 11.22 -0.94 14.65
C GLY A 56 11.99 -0.68 13.36
N GLU A 57 13.08 -1.43 13.15
CA GLU A 57 13.95 -1.32 11.97
C GLU A 57 13.18 -1.45 10.64
N ILE A 58 12.20 -2.35 10.57
CA ILE A 58 11.34 -2.57 9.40
C ILE A 58 10.53 -1.30 9.08
N VAL A 59 9.86 -0.73 10.09
CA VAL A 59 9.06 0.50 9.92
C VAL A 59 9.94 1.68 9.53
N ARG A 60 11.15 1.79 10.10
CA ARG A 60 12.11 2.83 9.68
C ARG A 60 12.51 2.69 8.22
N LYS A 61 12.71 1.46 7.73
CA LYS A 61 12.97 1.20 6.31
C LYS A 61 11.80 1.65 5.44
N GLU A 62 10.57 1.35 5.84
CA GLU A 62 9.36 1.80 5.14
C GLU A 62 9.23 3.33 5.13
N LYS A 63 9.48 4.00 6.26
CA LYS A 63 9.55 5.46 6.38
C LYS A 63 10.59 6.06 5.42
N LYS A 64 11.79 5.47 5.34
CA LYS A 64 12.86 5.91 4.43
C LYS A 64 12.46 5.73 2.96
N LEU A 65 11.87 4.59 2.60
CA LEU A 65 11.35 4.34 1.25
C LEU A 65 10.26 5.36 0.86
N PHE A 66 9.34 5.66 1.78
CA PHE A 66 8.31 6.67 1.57
C PHE A 66 8.89 8.08 1.34
N ILE A 67 9.87 8.50 2.15
CA ILE A 67 10.58 9.77 1.92
C ILE A 67 11.27 9.79 0.55
N ASN A 68 11.90 8.68 0.14
CA ASN A 68 12.56 8.59 -1.16
C ASN A 68 11.56 8.68 -2.32
N TYR A 69 10.39 8.07 -2.19
CA TYR A 69 9.29 8.24 -3.14
C TYR A 69 8.87 9.71 -3.26
N LEU A 70 8.63 10.38 -2.14
CA LEU A 70 8.24 11.80 -2.13
C LEU A 70 9.31 12.69 -2.75
N LYS A 71 10.59 12.47 -2.42
CA LYS A 71 11.71 13.21 -3.03
C LYS A 71 11.77 12.99 -4.54
N THR A 72 11.60 11.76 -4.99
CA THR A 72 11.62 11.42 -6.42
C THR A 72 10.50 12.11 -7.17
N ILE A 73 9.28 12.06 -6.63
CA ILE A 73 8.13 12.78 -7.17
C ILE A 73 8.31 14.28 -7.11
N GLN A 74 8.92 14.83 -6.05
CA GLN A 74 9.16 16.26 -5.95
C GLN A 74 10.20 16.74 -6.99
N SER A 75 11.22 15.91 -7.27
CA SER A 75 12.31 16.25 -8.19
C SER A 75 11.92 16.23 -9.67
N LYS A 76 10.80 15.59 -10.01
CA LYS A 76 10.27 15.49 -11.37
C LYS A 76 8.89 16.16 -11.42
N SER A 77 8.51 16.79 -12.53
CA SER A 77 7.11 17.20 -12.65
C SER A 77 6.22 15.97 -12.78
N VAL A 78 5.14 15.89 -11.99
CA VAL A 78 4.20 14.75 -12.06
C VAL A 78 3.52 14.67 -13.43
N SER A 79 3.41 15.81 -14.13
CA SER A 79 2.90 15.84 -15.51
C SER A 79 3.74 15.01 -16.47
N ASP A 80 5.05 14.97 -16.24
CA ASP A 80 6.03 14.41 -17.18
C ASP A 80 6.22 12.91 -16.97
N LEU A 81 5.77 12.40 -15.82
CA LEU A 81 5.78 10.98 -15.52
C LEU A 81 4.66 10.27 -16.28
N THR A 82 5.03 9.23 -17.02
CA THR A 82 4.08 8.31 -17.63
C THR A 82 3.41 7.46 -16.55
N LEU A 83 2.24 6.88 -16.88
CA LEU A 83 1.57 5.93 -15.97
C LEU A 83 2.49 4.76 -15.58
N LYS A 84 3.29 4.26 -16.54
CA LYS A 84 4.21 3.15 -16.32
C LYS A 84 5.28 3.51 -15.28
N GLU A 85 5.92 4.67 -15.42
CA GLU A 85 6.93 5.14 -14.46
C GLU A 85 6.33 5.38 -13.07
N LEU A 86 5.10 5.92 -12.99
CA LEU A 86 4.41 6.06 -11.72
C LEU A 86 4.17 4.70 -11.04
N LEU A 87 3.74 3.69 -11.80
CA LEU A 87 3.56 2.34 -11.27
C LEU A 87 4.88 1.69 -10.86
N GLU A 88 5.97 1.94 -11.58
CA GLU A 88 7.31 1.49 -11.19
C GLU A 88 7.77 2.15 -9.89
N LEU A 89 7.56 3.46 -9.73
CA LEU A 89 7.84 4.17 -8.47
C LEU A 89 6.98 3.65 -7.31
N GLU A 90 5.67 3.45 -7.53
CA GLU A 90 4.81 2.85 -6.50
C GLU A 90 5.29 1.43 -6.14
N ARG A 91 5.68 0.63 -7.13
CA ARG A 91 6.19 -0.73 -6.91
C ARG A 91 7.49 -0.75 -6.12
N ASP A 92 8.42 0.14 -6.44
CA ASP A 92 9.76 0.08 -5.87
C ASP A 92 9.82 0.70 -4.46
N TYR A 93 8.95 1.67 -4.17
CA TYR A 93 8.98 2.41 -2.90
C TYR A 93 7.77 2.22 -1.99
N LEU A 94 6.57 1.97 -2.51
CA LEU A 94 5.34 1.94 -1.70
C LEU A 94 4.78 0.53 -1.50
N LEU A 95 4.79 -0.31 -2.53
CA LEU A 95 4.30 -1.70 -2.42
C LEU A 95 5.01 -2.51 -1.33
N PRO A 96 6.33 -2.40 -1.10
CA PRO A 96 6.99 -3.14 -0.02
C PRO A 96 6.38 -2.82 1.35
N SER A 97 6.00 -1.57 1.59
CA SER A 97 5.33 -1.16 2.83
C SER A 97 3.89 -1.65 2.90
N ILE A 98 3.16 -1.58 1.76
CA ILE A 98 1.75 -1.99 1.66
C ILE A 98 1.57 -3.49 1.87
N ASP A 99 2.42 -4.30 1.24
CA ASP A 99 2.39 -5.77 1.35
C ASP A 99 3.06 -6.27 2.66
N GLY A 100 3.84 -5.40 3.31
CA GLY A 100 4.50 -5.61 4.59
C GLY A 100 3.62 -5.22 5.79
N LYS A 101 4.15 -4.35 6.66
CA LYS A 101 3.49 -4.04 7.95
C LYS A 101 2.16 -3.32 7.82
N LEU A 102 1.95 -2.57 6.74
CA LEU A 102 0.68 -1.86 6.53
C LEU A 102 -0.48 -2.82 6.24
N ARG A 103 -0.21 -4.04 5.75
CA ARG A 103 -1.25 -5.06 5.57
C ARG A 103 -1.91 -5.45 6.89
N GLU A 104 -1.14 -5.49 7.98
CA GLU A 104 -1.63 -5.83 9.32
C GLU A 104 -2.69 -4.84 9.84
N ILE A 105 -2.70 -3.59 9.35
CA ILE A 105 -3.70 -2.57 9.73
C ILE A 105 -4.80 -2.36 8.69
N GLY A 106 -4.87 -3.24 7.70
CA GLY A 106 -5.91 -3.22 6.67
C GLY A 106 -5.57 -2.44 5.40
N TYR A 107 -4.29 -2.12 5.14
CA TYR A 107 -3.90 -1.80 3.76
C TYR A 107 -3.99 -3.04 2.90
N THR A 108 -4.49 -2.88 1.68
CA THR A 108 -4.63 -3.97 0.73
C THR A 108 -4.56 -3.46 -0.69
N THR A 109 -3.96 -4.25 -1.57
CA THR A 109 -3.93 -3.96 -2.99
C THR A 109 -5.27 -4.30 -3.64
N ARG A 110 -5.69 -3.52 -4.63
CA ARG A 110 -7.01 -3.64 -5.27
C ARG A 110 -7.42 -5.06 -5.68
N ASN A 111 -6.44 -5.88 -6.09
CA ASN A 111 -6.67 -7.21 -6.67
C ASN A 111 -6.18 -8.36 -5.77
N ALA A 112 -5.73 -8.10 -4.53
CA ALA A 112 -5.25 -9.15 -3.62
C ALA A 112 -6.28 -10.27 -3.41
N TRP A 113 -7.56 -9.91 -3.29
CA TRP A 113 -8.66 -10.86 -3.11
C TRP A 113 -8.78 -11.85 -4.27
N LEU A 114 -8.64 -11.36 -5.50
CA LEU A 114 -8.78 -12.17 -6.72
C LEU A 114 -7.62 -13.15 -6.85
N ILE A 115 -6.41 -12.71 -6.54
CA ILE A 115 -5.21 -13.57 -6.52
C ILE A 115 -5.36 -14.64 -5.44
N ALA A 116 -5.80 -14.26 -4.23
CA ALA A 116 -6.00 -15.21 -3.14
C ALA A 116 -7.06 -16.27 -3.49
N SER A 117 -8.18 -15.86 -4.11
CA SER A 117 -9.20 -16.79 -4.58
C SER A 117 -8.66 -17.74 -5.65
N ILE A 118 -7.91 -17.24 -6.65
CA ILE A 118 -7.31 -18.09 -7.69
C ILE A 118 -6.34 -19.11 -7.10
N MET A 119 -5.54 -18.72 -6.10
CA MET A 119 -4.58 -19.63 -5.46
C MET A 119 -5.25 -20.75 -4.66
N VAL A 120 -6.47 -20.55 -4.17
CA VAL A 120 -7.20 -21.55 -3.37
C VAL A 120 -8.08 -22.45 -4.25
N LEU A 121 -8.43 -22.03 -5.47
CA LEU A 121 -9.22 -22.85 -6.40
C LEU A 121 -8.67 -24.26 -6.63
N PRO A 122 -7.36 -24.50 -6.81
CA PRO A 122 -6.83 -25.85 -6.98
C PRO A 122 -7.11 -26.78 -5.79
N LEU A 123 -7.12 -26.23 -4.56
CA LEU A 123 -7.46 -27.00 -3.36
C LEU A 123 -8.92 -27.42 -3.38
N ASP A 124 -9.82 -26.52 -3.78
CA ASP A 124 -11.25 -26.83 -3.90
C ASP A 124 -11.53 -27.82 -5.04
N VAL A 125 -10.80 -27.73 -6.16
CA VAL A 125 -10.87 -28.73 -7.25
C VAL A 125 -10.38 -30.10 -6.78
N PHE A 126 -9.27 -30.14 -6.03
CA PHE A 126 -8.76 -31.37 -5.43
C PHE A 126 -9.80 -31.97 -4.46
N LEU A 127 -10.36 -31.17 -3.56
CA LEU A 127 -11.38 -31.63 -2.62
C LEU A 127 -12.65 -32.11 -3.33
N LEU A 128 -13.11 -31.41 -4.38
CA LEU A 128 -14.25 -31.85 -5.19
C LEU A 128 -13.97 -33.19 -5.89
N TYR A 129 -12.75 -33.42 -6.37
CA TYR A 129 -12.38 -34.69 -7.00
C TYR A 129 -12.44 -35.87 -6.01
N PHE A 130 -11.91 -35.69 -4.79
CA PHE A 130 -11.84 -36.77 -3.80
C PHE A 130 -13.12 -36.95 -2.97
N ILE A 131 -13.77 -35.85 -2.58
CA ILE A 131 -14.92 -35.85 -1.65
C ILE A 131 -16.24 -35.65 -2.41
N GLY A 132 -16.21 -34.96 -3.55
CA GLY A 132 -17.40 -34.66 -4.35
C GLY A 132 -18.09 -35.89 -4.95
N GLN A 133 -17.43 -37.05 -4.97
CA GLN A 133 -18.06 -38.32 -5.32
C GLN A 133 -19.02 -38.83 -4.23
N TYR A 134 -18.80 -38.44 -2.97
CA TYR A 134 -19.56 -38.95 -1.81
C TYR A 134 -20.54 -37.91 -1.25
N PHE A 135 -20.29 -36.61 -1.45
CA PHE A 135 -21.11 -35.51 -0.93
C PHE A 135 -21.18 -34.34 -1.92
N PHE A 136 -22.27 -33.58 -1.91
CA PHE A 136 -22.37 -32.32 -2.67
C PHE A 136 -21.33 -31.32 -2.15
N TYR A 137 -20.21 -31.17 -2.86
CA TYR A 137 -19.11 -30.32 -2.43
C TYR A 137 -19.35 -28.87 -2.86
N ILE A 138 -19.53 -27.99 -1.89
CA ILE A 138 -19.51 -26.54 -2.06
C ILE A 138 -18.06 -26.10 -1.78
N PRO A 139 -17.45 -25.22 -2.60
CA PRO A 139 -16.09 -24.71 -2.39
C PRO A 139 -16.05 -23.74 -1.20
N VAL A 140 -16.20 -24.27 0.02
CA VAL A 140 -16.36 -23.49 1.25
C VAL A 140 -15.12 -22.63 1.52
N PHE A 141 -13.92 -23.11 1.19
CA PHE A 141 -12.68 -22.35 1.40
C PHE A 141 -12.57 -21.16 0.46
N SER A 142 -12.75 -21.34 -0.86
CA SER A 142 -12.77 -20.21 -1.79
C SER A 142 -13.89 -19.22 -1.46
N LEU A 143 -15.08 -19.72 -1.10
CA LEU A 143 -16.20 -18.86 -0.74
C LEU A 143 -15.93 -18.05 0.53
N TYR A 144 -15.39 -18.69 1.58
CA TYR A 144 -15.00 -18.02 2.81
C TYR A 144 -13.97 -16.92 2.56
N ILE A 145 -12.91 -17.23 1.81
CA ILE A 145 -11.85 -16.27 1.46
C ILE A 145 -12.40 -15.12 0.61
N ALA A 146 -13.28 -15.41 -0.34
CA ALA A 146 -13.92 -14.37 -1.16
C ALA A 146 -14.77 -13.42 -0.30
N ILE A 147 -15.56 -13.95 0.64
CA ILE A 147 -16.41 -13.12 1.51
C ILE A 147 -15.56 -12.27 2.46
N SER A 148 -14.59 -12.87 3.17
CA SER A 148 -13.74 -12.16 4.12
C SER A 148 -12.94 -11.05 3.44
N SER A 149 -12.32 -11.35 2.29
CA SER A 149 -11.56 -10.37 1.52
C SER A 149 -12.43 -9.24 0.93
N LEU A 150 -13.70 -9.51 0.58
CA LEU A 150 -14.65 -8.47 0.18
C LEU A 150 -14.99 -7.53 1.34
N VAL A 151 -15.16 -8.06 2.55
CA VAL A 151 -15.40 -7.25 3.77
C VAL A 151 -14.18 -6.37 4.06
N ASP A 152 -12.99 -6.95 4.05
CA ASP A 152 -11.73 -6.22 4.27
C ASP A 152 -11.52 -5.13 3.23
N ARG A 153 -11.81 -5.42 1.96
CA ARG A 153 -11.75 -4.44 0.88
C ARG A 153 -12.74 -3.29 1.08
N ARG A 154 -13.96 -3.58 1.54
CA ARG A 154 -14.95 -2.53 1.86
C ARG A 154 -14.49 -1.67 3.02
N LYS A 155 -13.85 -2.25 4.03
CA LYS A 155 -13.27 -1.51 5.15
C LYS A 155 -12.09 -0.65 4.69
N ALA A 156 -11.13 -1.22 3.97
CA ALA A 156 -9.98 -0.52 3.41
C ALA A 156 -10.40 0.62 2.46
N LYS A 157 -11.44 0.43 1.65
CA LYS A 157 -11.98 1.49 0.78
C LYS A 157 -12.58 2.64 1.61
N ARG A 158 -13.37 2.34 2.65
CA ARG A 158 -13.93 3.36 3.55
C ARG A 158 -12.84 4.14 4.28
N GLU A 159 -11.76 3.48 4.62
CA GLU A 159 -10.62 4.08 5.32
C GLU A 159 -9.56 4.66 4.37
N ASN A 160 -9.74 4.68 3.04
CA ASN A 160 -8.70 5.11 2.08
C ASN A 160 -7.36 4.33 2.17
N LYS A 161 -7.41 3.09 2.66
CA LYS A 161 -6.27 2.15 2.75
C LYS A 161 -6.20 1.16 1.59
N LEU A 162 -7.19 1.21 0.68
CA LEU A 162 -7.15 0.47 -0.58
C LEU A 162 -6.18 1.15 -1.53
N TRP A 163 -5.07 0.50 -1.88
CA TRP A 163 -4.04 1.09 -2.75
C TRP A 163 -4.37 0.97 -4.24
#